data_AF-L9WRE6-F1
#
_entry.id   AF-L9WRE6-F1
#
_cell.length_a   1.000
_cell.length_b   1.000
_cell.length_c   1.000
_cell.angle_alpha   90.00
_cell.angle_beta   90.00
_cell.angle_gamma   90.00
#
_symmetry.space_group_name_H-M   'P 1'
#
loop_
_entity.id
_entity.type
_entity.pdbx_description
1 polymer ?
#
loop_
_entity_poly.entity_id
_entity_poly.type
_entity_poly.pdbx_seq_one_letter_code
_entity_poly.pdbx_strand_id
1 'polypeptide(L)'
;MTDSDVPSLAALGPLADRILEHAAAELEPARTTLELTGYADGDYELRAFETVSLHSDPDGEDVWERVEIRYNPRLEWIQRCHYRESDRGRFDETVTDLEAYPDPTSIANPDE
;
A
#
# COMPACT_ATOMS: atom_id res chain seq x y z
N MET A 1 -22.07 20.95 13.78
CA MET A 1 -21.96 20.22 12.51
C MET A 1 -20.47 20.05 12.28
N THR A 2 -19.92 18.95 12.76
CA THR A 2 -18.54 18.57 12.48
C THR A 2 -18.52 18.18 11.02
N ASP A 3 -17.95 19.06 10.21
CA ASP A 3 -17.44 18.74 8.87
C ASP A 3 -16.64 17.44 9.05
N SER A 4 -17.20 16.33 8.57
CA SER A 4 -16.45 15.09 8.49
C SER A 4 -15.36 15.37 7.49
N ASP A 5 -14.20 15.72 8.02
CA ASP A 5 -12.92 15.87 7.35
C ASP A 5 -12.59 14.52 6.71
N VAL A 6 -13.29 14.22 5.61
CA VAL A 6 -12.89 13.18 4.68
C VAL A 6 -11.57 13.70 4.14
N PRO A 7 -10.42 13.05 4.44
CA PRO A 7 -9.13 13.50 3.95
C PRO A 7 -9.27 13.76 2.46
N SER A 8 -9.18 15.05 2.11
CA SER A 8 -9.58 15.53 0.79
C SER A 8 -8.77 14.77 -0.25
N LEU A 9 -9.37 14.45 -1.40
CA LEU A 9 -8.71 13.82 -2.55
C LEU A 9 -7.37 14.50 -2.94
N ALA A 10 -7.13 15.73 -2.48
CA ALA A 10 -5.85 16.44 -2.58
C ALA A 10 -4.70 15.80 -1.77
N ALA A 11 -4.95 15.23 -0.58
CA ALA A 11 -3.96 14.50 0.21
C ALA A 11 -3.58 13.16 -0.42
N LEU A 12 -4.50 12.57 -1.20
CA LEU A 12 -4.21 11.43 -2.05
C LEU A 12 -3.19 11.75 -3.13
N GLY A 13 -3.09 12.99 -3.63
CA GLY A 13 -2.15 13.33 -4.71
C GLY A 13 -0.70 12.97 -4.34
N PRO A 14 -0.11 13.65 -3.34
CA PRO A 14 1.28 13.39 -2.93
C PRO A 14 1.52 11.97 -2.44
N LEU A 15 0.58 11.38 -1.67
CA LEU A 15 0.72 10.01 -1.18
C LEU A 15 0.63 8.99 -2.32
N ALA A 16 -0.30 9.19 -3.27
CA ALA A 16 -0.44 8.32 -4.43
C ALA A 16 0.78 8.41 -5.34
N ASP A 17 1.30 9.62 -5.58
CA ASP A 17 2.52 9.80 -6.35
C ASP A 17 3.69 9.04 -5.70
N ARG A 18 3.82 9.08 -4.38
CA ARG A 18 4.87 8.33 -3.65
C ARG A 18 4.68 6.82 -3.69
N ILE A 19 3.45 6.33 -3.47
CA ILE A 19 3.15 4.90 -3.62
C ILE A 19 3.45 4.44 -5.04
N LEU A 20 3.10 5.24 -6.05
CA LEU A 20 3.36 4.93 -7.47
C LEU A 20 4.85 4.97 -7.81
N GLU A 21 5.62 5.90 -7.24
CA GLU A 21 7.07 5.97 -7.39
C GLU A 21 7.74 4.69 -6.85
N HIS A 22 7.37 4.28 -5.63
CA HIS A 22 7.84 3.02 -5.06
C HIS A 22 7.33 1.80 -5.85
N ALA A 23 6.08 1.80 -6.29
CA ALA A 23 5.52 0.72 -7.10
C ALA A 23 6.27 0.56 -8.43
N ALA A 24 6.64 1.67 -9.08
CA ALA A 24 7.41 1.64 -10.33
C ALA A 24 8.85 1.14 -10.14
N ALA A 25 9.42 1.31 -8.94
CA ALA A 25 10.75 0.82 -8.60
C ALA A 25 10.75 -0.66 -8.17
N GLU A 26 9.71 -1.09 -7.46
CA GLU A 26 9.66 -2.39 -6.78
C GLU A 26 8.84 -3.46 -7.52
N LEU A 27 7.89 -3.06 -8.38
CA LEU A 27 6.96 -3.96 -9.04
C LEU A 27 7.15 -3.95 -10.56
N GLU A 28 6.80 -5.06 -11.22
CA GLU A 28 6.78 -5.12 -12.69
C GLU A 28 5.56 -4.34 -13.26
N PRO A 29 5.75 -3.25 -14.02
CA PRO A 29 4.67 -2.36 -14.43
C PRO A 29 3.55 -3.05 -15.24
N ALA A 30 3.91 -4.07 -16.02
CA ALA A 30 2.95 -4.82 -16.83
C ALA A 30 2.00 -5.70 -15.99
N ARG A 31 2.34 -5.97 -14.73
CA ARG A 31 1.58 -6.81 -13.79
C ARG A 31 1.07 -6.03 -12.57
N THR A 32 1.49 -4.77 -12.43
CA THR A 32 1.03 -3.90 -11.35
C THR A 32 -0.45 -3.57 -11.50
N THR A 33 -1.18 -3.77 -10.41
CA THR A 33 -2.56 -3.31 -10.21
C THR A 33 -2.56 -2.23 -9.14
N LEU A 34 -3.22 -1.11 -9.41
CA LEU A 34 -3.46 -0.05 -8.43
C LEU A 34 -4.89 -0.19 -7.90
N GLU A 35 -5.04 -0.23 -6.58
CA GLU A 35 -6.35 -0.34 -5.94
C GLU A 35 -6.52 0.76 -4.89
N LEU A 36 -7.64 1.48 -4.99
CA LEU A 36 -8.09 2.46 -4.01
C LEU A 36 -9.38 1.95 -3.38
N THR A 37 -9.35 1.70 -2.08
CA THR A 37 -10.49 1.25 -1.29
C THR A 37 -10.93 2.36 -0.35
N GLY A 38 -12.21 2.77 -0.43
CA GLY A 38 -12.80 3.75 0.49
C GLY A 38 -13.64 3.08 1.58
N TYR A 39 -13.53 3.56 2.81
CA TYR A 39 -14.29 3.08 3.97
C TYR A 39 -15.44 4.03 4.32
N ALA A 40 -16.44 3.50 5.02
CA ALA A 40 -17.67 4.24 5.38
C ALA A 40 -17.40 5.46 6.27
N ASP A 41 -16.31 5.43 7.04
CA ASP A 41 -15.89 6.48 7.96
C ASP A 41 -15.16 7.65 7.26
N GLY A 42 -15.06 7.61 5.93
CA GLY A 42 -14.32 8.60 5.12
C GLY A 42 -12.83 8.29 4.99
N ASP A 43 -12.36 7.21 5.61
CA ASP A 43 -11.00 6.71 5.48
C ASP A 43 -10.79 6.04 4.11
N TYR A 44 -9.53 5.92 3.68
CA TYR A 44 -9.19 5.26 2.43
C TYR A 44 -7.86 4.49 2.53
N GLU A 45 -7.77 3.38 1.81
CA GLU A 45 -6.54 2.62 1.61
C GLU A 45 -6.15 2.70 0.14
N LEU A 46 -4.94 3.17 -0.14
CA LEU A 46 -4.33 3.09 -1.47
C LEU A 46 -3.19 2.06 -1.41
N ARG A 47 -3.22 1.13 -2.37
CA ARG A 47 -2.19 0.10 -2.51
C ARG A 47 -1.89 -0.17 -3.98
N ALA A 48 -0.63 -0.45 -4.27
CA ALA A 48 -0.19 -0.98 -5.54
C ALA A 48 0.33 -2.40 -5.31
N PHE A 49 -0.06 -3.38 -6.12
CA PHE A 49 0.43 -4.74 -5.95
C PHE A 49 0.65 -5.44 -7.28
N GLU A 50 1.52 -6.46 -7.28
CA GLU A 50 1.60 -7.43 -8.36
C GLU A 50 1.43 -8.85 -7.83
N THR A 51 0.81 -9.71 -8.64
CA THR A 51 0.80 -11.15 -8.40
C THR A 51 2.01 -11.77 -9.09
N VAL A 52 2.96 -12.25 -8.29
CA VAL A 52 4.23 -12.81 -8.76
C VAL A 52 4.04 -14.23 -9.27
N SER A 53 3.23 -15.03 -8.55
CA SER A 53 3.02 -16.44 -8.86
C SER A 53 1.62 -16.91 -8.44
N LEU A 54 1.13 -17.93 -9.14
CA LEU A 54 -0.06 -18.70 -8.78
C LEU A 54 0.32 -20.16 -8.63
N HIS A 55 0.07 -20.74 -7.47
CA HIS A 55 0.31 -22.15 -7.18
C HIS A 55 -0.98 -22.76 -6.65
N SER A 56 -1.33 -23.96 -7.09
CA SER A 56 -2.35 -24.74 -6.39
C SER A 56 -1.67 -25.54 -5.29
N ASP A 57 -2.08 -25.33 -4.05
CA ASP A 57 -1.63 -26.11 -2.89
C ASP A 57 -2.03 -27.59 -3.09
N PRO A 58 -1.26 -28.56 -2.55
CA PRO A 58 -1.63 -29.98 -2.59
C PRO A 58 -3.05 -30.28 -2.07
N ASP A 59 -3.61 -29.44 -1.19
CA ASP A 59 -5.01 -29.54 -0.72
C ASP A 59 -6.06 -28.95 -1.69
N GLY A 60 -5.62 -28.41 -2.84
CA GLY A 60 -6.47 -27.92 -3.93
C GLY A 60 -6.87 -26.44 -3.85
N GLU A 61 -6.29 -25.68 -2.92
CA GLU A 61 -6.52 -24.24 -2.75
C GLU A 61 -5.53 -23.44 -3.61
N ASP A 62 -6.02 -22.46 -4.35
CA ASP A 62 -5.13 -21.57 -5.11
C ASP A 62 -4.44 -20.58 -4.14
N VAL A 63 -3.13 -20.49 -4.28
CA VAL A 63 -2.24 -19.65 -3.49
C VAL A 63 -1.58 -18.64 -4.43
N TRP A 64 -1.83 -17.37 -4.15
CA TRP A 64 -1.23 -16.24 -4.83
C TRP A 64 -0.03 -15.72 -4.03
N GLU A 65 1.12 -15.60 -4.68
CA GLU A 65 2.26 -14.86 -4.14
C GLU A 65 2.17 -13.42 -4.63
N ARG A 66 2.16 -12.46 -3.70
CA ARG A 66 1.92 -11.04 -4.00
C ARG A 66 2.98 -10.16 -3.36
N VAL A 67 3.36 -9.11 -4.09
CA VAL A 67 4.14 -7.99 -3.54
C VAL A 67 3.25 -6.76 -3.61
N GLU A 68 3.11 -6.07 -2.48
CA GLU A 68 2.22 -4.92 -2.27
C GLU A 68 3.03 -3.75 -1.73
N ILE A 69 2.88 -2.57 -2.33
CA ILE A 69 3.31 -1.29 -1.78
C ILE A 69 2.08 -0.60 -1.19
N ARG A 70 2.12 -0.30 0.10
CA ARG A 70 1.01 0.33 0.81
C ARG A 70 1.49 1.40 1.77
N TYR A 71 0.58 2.31 2.10
CA TYR A 71 0.76 3.23 3.22
C TYR A 71 0.14 2.67 4.49
N ASN A 72 0.91 2.70 5.58
CA ASN A 72 0.46 2.33 6.91
C ASN A 72 0.21 3.61 7.73
N PRO A 73 -1.07 4.01 7.90
CA PRO A 73 -1.42 5.26 8.57
C PRO A 73 -1.10 5.27 10.08
N ARG A 74 -0.87 4.10 10.70
CA ARG A 74 -0.54 4.03 12.14
C ARG A 74 0.90 4.33 12.42
N LEU A 75 1.79 3.89 11.52
CA LEU A 75 3.21 4.13 11.63
C LEU A 75 3.61 5.38 10.88
N GLU A 76 2.79 5.82 9.92
CA GLU A 76 3.14 6.87 8.96
C GLU A 76 4.31 6.42 8.09
N TRP A 77 4.19 5.24 7.44
CA TRP A 77 5.20 4.67 6.55
C TRP A 77 4.61 4.09 5.28
N ILE A 78 5.30 4.29 4.16
CA ILE A 78 5.15 3.49 2.95
C ILE A 78 5.98 2.21 3.12
N GLN A 79 5.33 1.08 2.93
CA GLN A 79 5.89 -0.25 3.19
C GLN A 79 5.75 -1.14 1.96
N ARG A 80 6.74 -2.00 1.76
CA ARG A 80 6.68 -3.15 0.85
C ARG A 80 6.32 -4.39 1.65
N CYS A 81 5.22 -5.03 1.28
CA CYS A 81 4.76 -6.28 1.84
C CYS A 81 4.91 -7.38 0.79
N HIS A 82 5.58 -8.48 1.13
CA HIS A 82 5.60 -9.70 0.32
C HIS A 82 4.89 -10.77 1.13
N TYR A 83 3.82 -11.34 0.59
CA TYR A 83 3.03 -12.34 1.28
C TYR A 83 2.47 -13.37 0.30
N ARG A 84 1.99 -14.48 0.88
CA ARG A 84 1.14 -15.45 0.19
C ARG A 84 -0.29 -15.28 0.66
N GLU A 85 -1.23 -15.45 -0.25
CA GLU A 85 -2.64 -15.30 0.01
C GLU A 85 -3.37 -16.51 -0.55
N SER A 86 -4.37 -16.98 0.19
CA SER A 86 -5.33 -17.97 -0.27
C SER A 86 -6.74 -17.55 0.12
N ASP A 87 -7.74 -18.36 -0.19
CA ASP A 87 -9.14 -18.10 0.20
C ASP A 87 -9.32 -17.98 1.74
N ARG A 88 -8.38 -18.52 2.52
CA ARG A 88 -8.36 -18.43 3.99
C ARG A 88 -7.69 -17.16 4.52
N GLY A 89 -7.05 -16.37 3.65
CA GLY A 89 -6.39 -15.12 4.00
C GLY A 89 -4.89 -15.10 3.70
N ARG A 90 -4.20 -14.10 4.26
CA ARG A 90 -2.77 -13.84 4.05
C ARG A 90 -1.89 -14.59 5.06
N PHE A 91 -0.74 -15.06 4.60
CA PHE A 91 0.27 -15.78 5.39
C PHE A 91 1.68 -15.58 4.82
N ASP A 92 2.71 -16.01 5.58
CA ASP A 92 4.13 -15.81 5.26
C ASP A 92 4.49 -14.34 4.92
N GLU A 93 3.89 -13.38 5.63
CA GLU A 93 4.08 -11.96 5.38
C GLU A 93 5.47 -11.47 5.83
N THR A 94 6.19 -10.83 4.91
CA THR A 94 7.40 -10.06 5.18
C THR A 94 7.12 -8.59 4.86
N VAL A 95 7.35 -7.71 5.83
CA VAL A 95 7.16 -6.26 5.69
C VAL A 95 8.52 -5.56 5.72
N THR A 96 8.75 -4.66 4.77
CA THR A 96 9.94 -3.82 4.67
C THR A 96 9.51 -2.36 4.61
N ASP A 97 10.05 -1.56 5.52
CA ASP A 97 9.84 -0.12 5.57
C ASP A 97 10.63 0.57 4.45
N LEU A 98 9.94 1.34 3.59
CA LEU A 98 10.55 2.02 2.45
C LEU A 98 10.78 3.51 2.71
N GLU A 99 9.74 4.21 3.15
CA GLU A 99 9.75 5.66 3.34
C GLU A 99 8.84 6.01 4.52
N ALA A 100 9.25 6.93 5.40
CA ALA A 100 8.36 7.51 6.40
C ALA A 100 7.52 8.62 5.73
N TYR A 101 6.22 8.64 6.00
CA TYR A 101 5.27 9.59 5.43
C TYR A 101 4.26 10.06 6.47
N PRO A 102 4.27 11.34 6.89
CA PRO A 102 5.08 12.42 6.33
C PRO A 102 6.55 12.31 6.73
N ASP A 103 7.45 12.57 5.78
CA ASP A 103 8.90 12.48 6.03
C ASP A 103 9.29 13.41 7.18
N PRO A 104 9.83 12.89 8.31
CA PRO A 104 10.09 13.68 9.50
C PRO A 104 11.18 14.73 9.28
N THR A 105 12.02 14.57 8.25
CA THR A 105 13.05 15.56 7.88
C THR A 105 12.49 16.70 7.03
N SER A 106 11.41 16.46 6.29
CA SER A 106 10.70 17.47 5.50
C SER A 106 9.89 18.44 6.37
N ILE A 107 9.47 18.01 7.55
CA ILE A 107 8.79 18.88 8.55
C ILE A 107 9.81 19.79 9.27
N ALA A 108 11.11 19.45 9.24
CA ALA A 108 12.16 20.21 9.91
C ALA A 108 12.64 21.46 9.16
N ASN A 109 12.07 21.77 7.98
CA ASN A 109 12.30 23.04 7.28
C ASN A 109 11.07 23.96 7.26
N PRO A 110 10.71 24.58 8.40
CA PRO A 110 9.95 25.83 8.42
C PRO A 110 10.90 27.01 8.62
N ASP A 111 11.76 27.33 7.64
CA ASP A 111 12.29 28.68 7.36
C ASP A 111 13.38 28.63 6.26
N GLU A 112 13.08 29.21 5.10
CA GLU A 112 13.97 30.17 4.42
C GLU A 112 13.13 31.34 3.90
#